data_AF-A0A352UB01-F1
#
_entry.id   AF-A0A352UB01-F1
#
_cell.length_a   1.000
_cell.length_b   1.000
_cell.length_c   1.000
_cell.angle_alpha   90.00
_cell.angle_beta   90.00
_cell.angle_gamma   90.00
#
_symmetry.space_group_name_H-M   'P 1'
#
loop_
_entity.id
_entity.type
_entity.pdbx_description
1 polymer ?
#
loop_
_entity_poly.entity_id
_entity_poly.type
_entity_poly.pdbx_seq_one_letter_code
_entity_poly.pdbx_strand_id
1 'polypeptide(L)'
;MAHIIGARLNLSVIELDALYHVNYWDDTPLDEFRAKIERITKSSPNGWVSAGNYFRVKDLLMDQADVVVWLRLPFHIVYWRLLWRTIRDLFTKKPI
;
A
#
# COMPACT_ATOMS: atom_id res chain seq x y z
N MET A 1 8.17 3.50 4.04
CA MET A 1 7.76 4.77 4.68
C MET A 1 6.58 4.55 5.63
N ALA A 2 5.47 3.96 5.17
CA ALA A 2 4.31 3.68 6.03
C ALA A 2 4.65 2.85 7.28
N HIS A 3 5.46 1.78 7.17
CA HIS A 3 5.95 1.04 8.35
C HIS A 3 6.71 1.88 9.37
N ILE A 4 7.53 2.84 8.92
CA ILE A 4 8.28 3.72 9.81
C ILE A 4 7.32 4.68 10.53
N ILE A 5 6.33 5.21 9.82
CA ILE A 5 5.32 6.11 10.38
C ILE A 5 4.44 5.34 11.37
N GLY A 6 3.92 4.17 10.98
CA GLY A 6 3.13 3.30 11.85
C GLY A 6 3.88 2.91 13.11
N ALA A 7 5.15 2.52 13.00
CA ALA A 7 5.98 2.22 14.17
C ALA A 7 6.21 3.44 15.08
N ARG A 8 6.45 4.63 14.50
CA ARG A 8 6.68 5.86 15.29
C ARG A 8 5.41 6.40 15.96
N LEU A 9 4.25 6.22 15.34
CA LEU A 9 2.96 6.68 15.84
C LEU A 9 2.18 5.57 16.58
N ASN A 10 2.74 4.36 16.64
CA ASN A 10 2.09 3.16 17.17
C ASN A 10 0.70 2.89 16.52
N LEU A 11 0.63 3.04 15.19
CA LEU A 11 -0.59 2.88 14.40
C LEU A 11 -0.55 1.61 13.55
N SER A 12 -1.72 1.04 13.29
CA SER A 12 -1.87 -0.08 12.36
C SER A 12 -1.50 0.35 10.94
N VAL A 13 -0.70 -0.47 10.25
CA VAL A 13 -0.31 -0.21 8.86
C VAL A 13 -1.15 -1.07 7.93
N ILE A 14 -1.86 -0.42 7.00
CA ILE A 14 -2.69 -1.05 5.98
C ILE A 14 -1.91 -1.03 4.67
N GLU A 15 -1.35 -2.17 4.26
CA GLU A 15 -0.73 -2.31 2.96
C GLU A 15 -1.79 -2.75 1.94
N LEU A 16 -2.26 -1.81 1.11
CA LEU A 16 -3.32 -2.08 0.14
C LEU A 16 -2.91 -3.14 -0.88
N ASP A 17 -1.65 -3.13 -1.28
CA ASP A 17 -1.11 -4.08 -2.26
C ASP A 17 -1.13 -5.52 -1.71
N ALA A 18 -0.70 -5.71 -0.46
CA ALA A 18 -0.72 -7.01 0.20
C ALA A 18 -2.14 -7.52 0.47
N LEU A 19 -3.11 -6.61 0.64
CA LEU A 19 -4.53 -6.96 0.82
C LEU A 19 -5.25 -7.23 -0.50
N TYR A 20 -4.78 -6.64 -1.60
CA TYR A 20 -5.38 -6.81 -2.92
C TYR A 20 -4.83 -8.07 -3.60
N HIS A 21 -3.53 -8.33 -3.51
CA HIS A 21 -2.87 -9.48 -4.13
C HIS A 21 -2.60 -10.59 -3.12
N VAL A 22 -3.61 -11.42 -2.84
CA VAL A 22 -3.56 -12.33 -1.67
C VAL A 22 -2.87 -13.66 -1.98
N ASN A 23 -2.73 -14.07 -3.24
CA ASN A 23 -2.00 -15.29 -3.63
C ASN A 23 -1.45 -15.16 -5.06
N TYR A 24 -0.13 -15.20 -5.27
CA TYR A 24 0.48 -15.19 -6.61
C TYR A 24 -0.05 -14.07 -7.54
N TRP A 25 -0.27 -12.87 -7.00
CA TRP A 25 -0.84 -11.74 -7.73
C TRP A 25 -2.31 -11.89 -8.15
N ASP A 26 -3.03 -12.84 -7.56
CA ASP A 26 -4.48 -12.96 -7.78
C ASP A 26 -5.23 -11.82 -7.11
N ASP A 27 -6.08 -11.16 -7.90
CA ASP A 27 -6.82 -9.97 -7.51
C ASP A 27 -7.95 -10.36 -6.57
N THR A 28 -7.94 -9.80 -5.36
CA THR A 28 -9.04 -9.97 -4.41
C THR A 28 -10.29 -9.31 -4.98
N PRO A 29 -11.45 -10.01 -4.99
CA PRO A 29 -12.72 -9.40 -5.37
C PRO A 29 -12.96 -8.10 -4.61
N LEU A 30 -13.45 -7.08 -5.32
CA LEU A 30 -13.53 -5.72 -4.79
C LEU A 30 -14.34 -5.66 -3.48
N ASP A 31 -15.43 -6.41 -3.37
CA ASP A 31 -16.27 -6.44 -2.18
C ASP A 31 -15.53 -7.00 -0.96
N GLU A 32 -14.74 -8.07 -1.15
CA GLU A 32 -13.93 -8.66 -0.10
C GLU A 32 -12.78 -7.73 0.31
N PHE A 33 -12.14 -7.09 -0.67
CA PHE A 33 -11.09 -6.09 -0.44
C PHE A 33 -11.62 -4.91 0.38
N ARG A 34 -12.79 -4.38 0.02
CA ARG A 34 -13.48 -3.31 0.76
C ARG A 34 -13.83 -3.74 2.19
N ALA A 35 -14.41 -4.93 2.35
CA ALA A 35 -14.76 -5.47 3.67
C ALA A 35 -13.52 -5.64 4.58
N LYS A 36 -12.39 -6.08 4.02
CA LYS A 36 -11.11 -6.18 4.76
C LYS A 36 -10.64 -4.81 5.26
N ILE A 37 -10.66 -3.80 4.40
CA ILE A 37 -10.25 -2.44 4.76
C ILE A 37 -11.17 -1.88 5.85
N GLU A 38 -12.48 -1.96 5.68
CA GLU A 38 -13.43 -1.50 6.69
C GLU A 38 -13.22 -2.17 8.04
N ARG A 39 -13.00 -3.49 8.04
CA ARG A 39 -12.75 -4.24 9.27
C ARG A 39 -11.48 -3.74 9.96
N ILE A 40 -10.39 -3.53 9.22
CA ILE A 40 -9.13 -3.05 9.78
C ILE A 40 -9.32 -1.64 10.34
N THR A 41 -9.87 -0.71 9.56
CA THR A 41 -10.12 0.67 9.99
C THR A 41 -11.00 0.73 11.25
N LYS A 42 -12.09 -0.06 11.31
CA LYS A 42 -12.97 -0.14 12.49
C LYS A 42 -12.27 -0.77 13.71
N SER A 43 -11.34 -1.69 13.49
CA SER A 43 -10.57 -2.34 14.56
C SER A 43 -9.35 -1.54 15.03
N SER A 44 -9.07 -0.38 14.42
CA SER A 44 -7.92 0.49 14.72
C SER A 44 -8.39 1.82 15.35
N PRO A 45 -8.87 1.81 16.62
CA PRO A 45 -9.44 2.99 17.27
C PRO A 45 -8.43 4.12 17.48
N ASN A 46 -7.14 3.79 17.53
CA ASN A 46 -6.06 4.77 17.68
C ASN A 46 -5.63 5.42 16.35
N GLY A 47 -6.20 4.96 15.23
CA GLY A 47 -5.84 5.40 13.87
C GLY A 47 -5.06 4.36 13.07
N TRP A 48 -4.84 4.66 11.80
CA TRP A 48 -4.22 3.78 10.83
C TRP A 48 -3.36 4.56 9.83
N VAL A 49 -2.41 3.88 9.20
CA VAL A 49 -1.59 4.42 8.11
C VAL A 49 -1.77 3.51 6.90
N SER A 50 -2.34 4.03 5.81
CA SER A 50 -2.47 3.27 4.57
C SER A 50 -1.31 3.55 3.61
N ALA A 51 -0.81 2.50 2.96
CA ALA A 51 0.13 2.59 1.86
C ALA A 51 -0.47 1.98 0.58
N GLY A 52 -0.48 2.77 -0.49
CA GLY A 52 -0.93 2.36 -1.81
C GLY A 52 -1.75 3.46 -2.47
N ASN A 53 -2.07 3.27 -3.75
CA ASN A 53 -2.88 4.21 -4.52
C ASN A 53 -3.98 3.44 -5.28
N TYR A 54 -4.94 2.89 -4.54
CA TYR A 54 -6.09 2.18 -5.11
C TYR A 54 -7.31 3.08 -5.12
N PHE A 55 -7.66 3.59 -6.31
CA PHE A 55 -8.81 4.48 -6.48
C PHE A 55 -10.14 3.82 -6.08
N ARG A 56 -10.23 2.49 -6.12
CA ARG A 56 -11.44 1.70 -5.85
C ARG A 56 -11.88 1.65 -4.38
N VAL A 57 -10.99 2.04 -3.47
CA VAL A 57 -11.22 2.08 -2.01
C VAL A 57 -10.87 3.44 -1.41
N LYS A 58 -10.69 4.42 -2.29
CA LYS A 58 -10.31 5.78 -1.96
C LYS A 58 -11.40 6.46 -1.14
N ASP A 59 -12.66 6.17 -1.43
CA ASP A 59 -13.83 6.63 -0.67
C ASP A 59 -13.77 6.17 0.79
N LEU A 60 -13.43 4.89 1.03
CA LEU A 60 -13.35 4.35 2.39
C LEU A 60 -12.22 4.94 3.22
N LEU A 61 -11.10 5.30 2.58
CA LEU A 61 -9.90 5.75 3.25
C LEU A 61 -9.80 7.28 3.32
N MET A 62 -10.05 7.98 2.21
CA MET A 62 -9.85 9.43 2.16
C MET A 62 -10.91 10.20 2.93
N ASP A 63 -12.14 9.70 3.01
CA ASP A 63 -13.19 10.34 3.80
C ASP A 63 -12.88 10.31 5.30
N GLN A 64 -12.01 9.40 5.75
CA GLN A 64 -11.56 9.27 7.14
C GLN A 64 -10.10 9.66 7.37
N ALA A 65 -9.37 10.08 6.33
CA ALA A 65 -7.95 10.37 6.45
C ALA A 65 -7.73 11.82 6.92
N ASP A 66 -7.05 11.99 8.05
CA ASP A 66 -6.64 13.31 8.54
C ASP A 66 -5.50 13.92 7.71
N VAL A 67 -4.59 13.07 7.22
CA VAL A 67 -3.37 13.49 6.51
C VAL A 67 -3.13 12.62 5.30
N VAL A 68 -2.88 13.26 4.16
CA VAL A 68 -2.55 12.61 2.89
C VAL A 68 -1.17 13.06 2.44
N VAL A 69 -0.24 12.12 2.33
CA VAL A 69 1.12 12.39 1.84
C VAL A 69 1.22 11.95 0.38
N TRP A 70 1.28 12.92 -0.53
CA TRP A 70 1.44 12.64 -1.96
C TRP A 70 2.91 12.72 -2.38
N LEU A 71 3.49 11.58 -2.77
CA LEU A 71 4.88 11.51 -3.22
C LEU A 71 4.98 11.77 -4.74
N ARG A 72 5.22 13.02 -5.12
CA ARG A 72 5.47 13.39 -6.52
C ARG A 72 6.96 13.29 -6.86
N LEU A 73 7.41 12.08 -7.18
CA LEU A 73 8.79 11.86 -7.61
C LEU A 73 8.97 12.23 -9.10
N PRO A 74 10.10 12.87 -9.48
CA PRO A 74 10.43 13.10 -10.88
C PRO A 74 10.52 11.79 -11.67
N PHE A 75 10.06 11.81 -12.93
CA PHE A 75 10.03 10.61 -13.79
C PHE A 75 11.38 9.92 -13.90
N HIS A 76 12.47 10.68 -14.10
CA HIS A 76 13.82 10.11 -14.24
C HIS A 76 14.26 9.34 -12.98
N ILE A 77 13.85 9.78 -11.79
CA ILE A 77 14.16 9.07 -10.53
C ILE A 77 13.38 7.76 -10.45
N VAL A 78 12.09 7.79 -10.75
CA VAL A 78 11.23 6.60 -10.72
C VAL A 78 11.71 5.58 -11.75
N TYR A 79 11.94 6.03 -12.98
CA TYR A 79 12.39 5.17 -14.09
C TYR A 79 13.74 4.53 -13.79
N TRP A 80 14.74 5.31 -13.34
CA TRP A 80 16.06 4.78 -12.99
C TRP A 80 15.99 3.73 -11.88
N ARG A 81 15.19 3.97 -10.83
CA ARG A 81 14.99 3.00 -9.74
C ARG A 81 14.33 1.71 -10.21
N LEU A 82 13.34 1.80 -11.09
CA LEU A 82 12.67 0.63 -11.67
C LEU A 82 13.62 -0.16 -12.55
N LEU A 83 14.33 0.50 -13.47
CA LEU A 83 15.30 -0.12 -14.37
C LEU A 83 16.38 -0.88 -13.57
N TRP A 84 16.97 -0.21 -12.57
CA TRP A 84 18.00 -0.83 -11.73
C TRP A 84 17.46 -2.03 -10.96
N ARG A 85 16.23 -1.93 -10.42
CA ARG A 85 15.57 -3.05 -9.73
C ARG A 85 15.39 -4.23 -10.67
N THR A 86 14.84 -4.01 -11.86
CA THR A 86 14.62 -5.06 -12.86
C THR A 86 15.92 -5.72 -13.30
N ILE A 87 16.97 -4.94 -13.58
CA ILE A 87 18.29 -5.46 -13.92
C ILE A 87 18.85 -6.32 -12.78
N ARG A 88 18.83 -5.80 -11.56
CA ARG A 88 19.31 -6.53 -10.38
C ARG A 88 18.54 -7.84 -10.20
N ASP A 89 17.22 -7.81 -10.28
CA ASP A 89 16.37 -8.99 -10.04
C ASP A 89 16.59 -10.06 -11.14
N LEU A 90 16.85 -9.65 -12.39
CA LEU A 90 17.29 -10.55 -13.47
C LEU A 90 18.64 -11.23 -13.16
N PHE A 91 19.62 -10.48 -12.66
CA PHE A 91 20.93 -11.02 -12.30
C PHE A 91 20.88 -11.91 -11.04
N THR A 92 19.94 -11.68 -10.12
CA THR A 92 19.83 -12.44 -8.86
C THR A 92 18.92 -13.68 -8.93
N LYS A 93 18.24 -13.95 -10.05
CA LYS A 93 17.32 -15.10 -10.22
C LYS A 93 16.37 -15.31 -9.03
N LYS A 94 15.93 -14.23 -8.37
CA LYS A 94 14.88 -14.38 -7.35
C LYS A 94 13.56 -14.60 -8.07
N PRO A 95 12.82 -15.68 -7.78
CA PRO A 95 11.48 -15.83 -8.31
C PRO A 95 10.60 -14.67 -7.81
N ILE A 96 9.73 -14.20 -8.71
CA ILE A 96 8.71 -13.18 -8.46
C ILE A 96 7.63 -13.77 -7.55
#